data_AF-M5RS94-F1
#
_entry.id   AF-M5RS94-F1
#
_cell.length_a   1.000
_cell.length_b   1.000
_cell.length_c   1.000
_cell.angle_alpha   90.00
_cell.angle_beta   90.00
_cell.angle_gamma   90.00
#
_symmetry.space_group_name_H-M   'P 1'
#
loop_
_entity.id
_entity.type
_entity.pdbx_description
1 polymer ?
#
loop_
_entity_poly.entity_id
_entity_poly.type
_entity_poly.pdbx_seq_one_letter_code
_entity_poly.pdbx_strand_id
1 'polypeptide(L)'
;MIRLVLFSCVLLIAISQQAIAARHALLIGCSDYKTHGDLHGSGIDVALLKETLSTPRFGFGPDDLTVLSDADPTTKPPTFDNIHAAFETVVAADWAADADPDVLLIYMSGHGGQRESETENDGTDEFFMPIDESDVILDDQIGNWLSVLDRKGIHTWIVFDSCFSGTMTRGDNPNETVRGIAPASEKSRTPILPKSNKDVGWELPTSDEGRRCNVVAFYACQAYEKAIEDRTLDESDGAPVPHGLFTYCLLQCLEQHRADRDSKLSYEELRRGIIERYRALGRTWPTPFCEGNLTQEVLGFEKWPHATALRVENIDGNVSVAGGQLVGITNNAILAVYEPKDRKQESPIGYLKVTQVTATTG
;
A
#
# COMPACT_ATOMS: atom_id res chain seq x y z
N MET A 1 23.25 -41.30 -62.89
CA MET A 1 23.65 -40.93 -61.51
C MET A 1 23.05 -39.58 -61.18
N ILE A 2 21.85 -39.56 -60.60
CA ILE A 2 21.17 -38.32 -60.16
C ILE A 2 21.22 -38.35 -58.63
N ARG A 3 22.02 -37.46 -58.04
CA ARG A 3 22.08 -37.27 -56.58
C ARG A 3 20.93 -36.36 -56.17
N LEU A 4 19.93 -36.93 -55.50
CA LEU A 4 18.90 -36.20 -54.76
C LEU A 4 19.56 -35.62 -53.51
N VAL A 5 19.67 -34.30 -53.43
CA VAL A 5 20.07 -33.60 -52.19
C VAL A 5 18.77 -33.24 -51.46
N LEU A 6 18.46 -33.98 -50.39
CA LEU A 6 17.42 -33.59 -49.44
C LEU A 6 17.91 -32.38 -48.64
N PHE A 7 17.30 -31.22 -48.86
CA PHE A 7 17.42 -30.07 -47.97
C PHE A 7 16.48 -30.30 -46.77
N SER A 8 17.05 -30.64 -45.62
CA SER A 8 16.30 -30.73 -44.37
C SER A 8 16.15 -29.32 -43.79
N CYS A 9 14.99 -28.70 -43.97
CA CYS A 9 14.64 -27.45 -43.29
C CYS A 9 14.33 -27.77 -41.82
N VAL A 10 15.31 -27.57 -40.93
CA VAL A 10 15.08 -27.56 -39.49
C VAL A 10 14.44 -26.22 -39.14
N LEU A 11 13.13 -26.24 -38.88
CA LEU A 11 12.38 -25.11 -38.37
C LEU A 11 12.73 -24.94 -36.88
N LEU A 12 13.60 -23.99 -36.56
CA LEU A 12 13.87 -23.56 -35.18
C LEU A 12 12.63 -22.83 -34.67
N ILE A 13 11.75 -23.54 -33.95
CA ILE A 13 10.71 -22.92 -33.14
C ILE A 13 11.44 -22.28 -31.95
N ALA A 14 11.71 -20.98 -32.06
CA ALA A 14 12.09 -20.16 -30.92
C ALA A 14 10.88 -20.13 -29.98
N ILE A 15 10.88 -20.99 -28.97
CA ILE A 15 9.99 -20.85 -27.83
C ILE A 15 10.45 -19.59 -27.12
N SER A 16 9.79 -18.46 -27.39
CA SER A 16 9.92 -17.28 -26.57
C SER A 16 9.46 -17.66 -25.17
N GLN A 17 10.40 -17.89 -24.25
CA GLN A 17 10.08 -17.82 -22.83
C GLN A 17 9.56 -16.40 -22.61
N GLN A 18 8.25 -16.25 -22.43
CA GLN A 18 7.70 -15.04 -21.84
C GLN A 18 8.38 -14.93 -20.48
N ALA A 19 9.25 -13.93 -20.31
CA ALA A 19 9.79 -13.60 -19.02
C ALA A 19 8.59 -13.23 -18.14
N ILE A 20 8.38 -14.01 -17.08
CA ILE A 20 7.39 -13.66 -16.06
C ILE A 20 7.95 -12.41 -15.36
N ALA A 21 7.15 -11.35 -15.25
CA ALA A 21 7.52 -10.15 -14.50
C ALA A 21 8.09 -10.55 -13.12
N ALA A 22 9.29 -10.07 -12.82
CA ALA A 22 9.93 -10.32 -11.54
C ALA A 22 9.14 -9.63 -10.42
N ARG A 23 9.12 -10.27 -9.26
CA ARG A 23 8.47 -9.78 -8.07
C ARG A 23 9.54 -9.63 -7.00
N HIS A 24 9.48 -8.56 -6.23
CA HIS A 24 10.34 -8.39 -5.08
C HIS A 24 9.57 -7.75 -3.93
N ALA A 25 9.85 -8.18 -2.71
CA ALA A 25 9.35 -7.51 -1.51
C ALA A 25 10.51 -7.22 -0.56
N LEU A 26 10.60 -5.96 -0.13
CA LEU A 26 11.43 -5.52 0.98
C LEU A 26 10.53 -5.34 2.21
N LEU A 27 10.65 -6.24 3.19
CA LEU A 27 9.86 -6.23 4.41
C LEU A 27 10.74 -5.84 5.60
N ILE A 28 10.40 -4.74 6.25
CA ILE A 28 11.17 -4.15 7.36
C ILE A 28 10.27 -4.06 8.59
N GLY A 29 10.67 -4.70 9.68
CA GLY A 29 9.93 -4.70 10.96
C GLY A 29 10.85 -4.46 12.13
N CYS A 30 10.69 -3.35 12.83
CA CYS A 30 11.48 -2.97 14.01
C CYS A 30 10.62 -3.08 15.29
N SER A 31 11.06 -3.89 16.26
CA SER A 31 10.29 -4.28 17.43
C SER A 31 10.95 -3.96 18.79
N ASP A 32 12.18 -4.42 19.05
CA ASP A 32 12.90 -4.36 20.34
C ASP A 32 13.91 -3.20 20.39
N TYR A 33 13.44 -2.01 20.82
CA TYR A 33 14.23 -0.78 20.82
C TYR A 33 15.05 -0.64 22.11
N LYS A 34 16.23 -0.03 22.03
CA LYS A 34 17.11 0.14 23.20
C LYS A 34 16.66 1.27 24.11
N THR A 35 16.25 2.40 23.52
CA THR A 35 15.93 3.62 24.27
C THR A 35 14.51 4.10 24.06
N HIS A 36 13.89 3.68 22.96
CA HIS A 36 12.47 3.88 22.69
C HIS A 36 11.65 2.69 23.20
N GLY A 37 10.33 2.84 23.30
CA GLY A 37 9.48 1.74 23.79
C GLY A 37 9.36 0.63 22.77
N ASP A 38 9.26 -0.62 23.22
CA ASP A 38 9.12 -1.74 22.29
C ASP A 38 7.77 -1.76 21.59
N LEU A 39 7.79 -2.26 20.35
CA LEU A 39 6.62 -2.60 19.55
C LEU A 39 6.57 -4.11 19.38
N HIS A 40 5.47 -4.73 19.77
CA HIS A 40 5.34 -6.18 19.72
C HIS A 40 4.67 -6.69 18.43
N GLY A 41 4.00 -5.81 17.69
CA GLY A 41 3.32 -6.19 16.45
C GLY A 41 4.22 -6.21 15.22
N SER A 42 5.23 -5.34 15.11
CA SER A 42 5.98 -5.12 13.85
C SER A 42 6.61 -6.40 13.28
N GLY A 43 7.31 -7.18 14.10
CA GLY A 43 7.91 -8.44 13.66
C GLY A 43 6.88 -9.52 13.27
N ILE A 44 5.75 -9.58 13.97
CA ILE A 44 4.65 -10.51 13.69
C ILE A 44 3.98 -10.14 12.37
N ASP A 45 3.70 -8.85 12.17
CA ASP A 45 3.11 -8.28 10.96
C ASP A 45 3.98 -8.59 9.72
N VAL A 46 5.30 -8.47 9.83
CA VAL A 46 6.25 -8.86 8.78
C VAL A 46 6.16 -10.35 8.44
N ALA A 47 6.10 -11.21 9.45
CA ALA A 47 6.01 -12.65 9.24
C ALA A 47 4.71 -13.04 8.52
N LEU A 48 3.56 -12.50 8.96
CA LEU A 48 2.26 -12.77 8.33
C LEU A 48 2.17 -12.23 6.91
N LEU A 49 2.74 -11.05 6.65
CA LEU A 49 2.80 -10.49 5.31
C LEU A 49 3.70 -11.34 4.39
N LYS A 50 4.86 -11.80 4.87
CA LYS A 50 5.73 -12.74 4.15
C LYS A 50 4.97 -14.01 3.75
N GLU A 51 4.21 -14.60 4.68
CA GLU A 51 3.39 -15.78 4.41
C GLU A 51 2.29 -15.50 3.38
N THR A 52 1.61 -14.35 3.50
CA THR A 52 0.59 -13.90 2.56
C THR A 52 1.15 -13.77 1.14
N LEU A 53 2.30 -13.11 0.98
CA LEU A 53 2.98 -12.92 -0.31
C LEU A 53 3.47 -14.23 -0.93
N SER A 54 3.86 -15.19 -0.09
CA SER A 54 4.31 -16.52 -0.53
C SER A 54 3.18 -17.41 -1.05
N THR A 55 1.93 -16.99 -0.92
CA THR A 55 0.80 -17.77 -1.45
C THR A 55 0.81 -17.77 -2.99
N PRO A 56 0.27 -18.82 -3.65
CA PRO A 56 0.16 -18.86 -5.11
C PRO A 56 -0.62 -17.71 -5.76
N ARG A 57 -1.36 -16.93 -4.95
CA ARG A 57 -2.10 -15.76 -5.42
C ARG A 57 -1.17 -14.59 -5.73
N PHE A 58 -0.20 -14.32 -4.86
CA PHE A 58 0.77 -13.23 -5.03
C PHE A 58 2.08 -13.71 -5.65
N GLY A 59 2.42 -14.98 -5.47
CA GLY A 59 3.44 -15.67 -6.24
C GLY A 59 4.88 -15.25 -5.95
N PHE A 60 5.15 -14.68 -4.77
CA PHE A 60 6.53 -14.35 -4.37
C PHE A 60 7.25 -15.63 -3.94
N GLY A 61 8.35 -15.92 -4.61
CA GLY A 61 9.27 -16.99 -4.22
C GLY A 61 10.17 -16.57 -3.04
N PRO A 62 10.90 -17.51 -2.43
CA PRO A 62 11.81 -17.20 -1.33
C PRO A 62 12.90 -16.18 -1.70
N ASP A 63 13.41 -16.23 -2.93
CA ASP A 63 14.46 -15.32 -3.43
C ASP A 63 13.92 -13.92 -3.78
N ASP A 64 12.59 -13.77 -3.85
CA ASP A 64 11.91 -12.51 -4.10
C ASP A 64 11.73 -11.69 -2.80
N LEU A 65 12.00 -12.28 -1.63
CA LEU A 65 11.66 -11.71 -0.32
C LEU A 65 12.92 -11.32 0.45
N THR A 66 13.21 -10.02 0.49
CA THR A 66 14.20 -9.44 1.40
C THR A 66 13.54 -9.05 2.71
N VAL A 67 13.89 -9.72 3.81
CA VAL A 67 13.32 -9.46 5.14
C VAL A 67 14.38 -8.93 6.09
N LEU A 68 14.10 -7.79 6.72
CA LEU A 68 14.88 -7.21 7.82
C LEU A 68 13.99 -7.13 9.07
N SER A 69 14.24 -7.97 10.07
CA SER A 69 13.45 -8.03 11.30
C SER A 69 14.30 -8.41 12.50
N ASP A 70 14.14 -7.71 13.62
CA ASP A 70 14.79 -8.08 14.89
C ASP A 70 14.02 -9.17 15.65
N ALA A 71 12.77 -9.43 15.28
CA ALA A 71 11.94 -10.49 15.88
C ALA A 71 12.27 -11.91 15.36
N ASP A 72 12.95 -12.02 14.21
CA ASP A 72 13.39 -13.28 13.62
C ASP A 72 14.93 -13.32 13.50
N PRO A 73 15.63 -14.12 14.32
CA PRO A 73 17.10 -14.19 14.33
C PRO A 73 17.68 -14.80 13.05
N THR A 74 16.86 -15.37 12.16
CA THR A 74 17.30 -15.88 10.85
C THR A 74 17.40 -14.78 9.80
N THR A 75 16.83 -13.60 10.06
CA THR A 75 16.88 -12.45 9.18
C THR A 75 17.96 -11.46 9.62
N LYS A 76 18.31 -10.51 8.74
CA LYS A 76 19.23 -9.44 9.15
C LYS A 76 18.48 -8.45 10.05
N PRO A 77 19.11 -7.91 11.10
CA PRO A 77 18.48 -6.88 11.92
C PRO A 77 18.24 -5.62 11.07
N PRO A 78 17.11 -4.91 11.24
CA PRO A 78 16.77 -3.70 10.51
C PRO A 78 17.51 -2.47 11.07
N THR A 79 18.85 -2.52 11.03
CA THR A 79 19.71 -1.39 11.38
C THR A 79 19.70 -0.33 10.27
N PHE A 80 20.12 0.89 10.59
CA PHE A 80 20.24 1.97 9.59
C PHE A 80 20.99 1.50 8.33
N ASP A 81 22.19 0.93 8.50
CA ASP A 81 23.02 0.45 7.40
C ASP A 81 22.36 -0.68 6.59
N ASN A 82 21.68 -1.61 7.26
CA ASN A 82 21.03 -2.74 6.58
C ASN A 82 19.80 -2.28 5.79
N ILE A 83 19.01 -1.35 6.33
CA ILE A 83 17.88 -0.75 5.63
C ILE A 83 18.38 0.02 4.41
N HIS A 84 19.36 0.90 4.59
CA HIS A 84 19.95 1.67 3.50
C HIS A 84 20.52 0.75 2.40
N ALA A 85 21.28 -0.29 2.78
CA ALA A 85 21.83 -1.25 1.82
C ALA A 85 20.73 -2.03 1.07
N ALA A 86 19.62 -2.35 1.72
CA ALA A 86 18.49 -3.02 1.07
C ALA A 86 17.80 -2.11 0.05
N PHE A 87 17.56 -0.83 0.38
CA PHE A 87 17.06 0.14 -0.58
C PHE A 87 18.02 0.35 -1.75
N GLU A 88 19.32 0.49 -1.50
CA GLU A 88 20.33 0.60 -2.57
C GLU A 88 20.34 -0.65 -3.46
N THR A 89 20.16 -1.84 -2.90
CA THR A 89 20.07 -3.09 -3.66
C THR A 89 18.84 -3.09 -4.56
N VAL A 90 17.68 -2.72 -4.02
CA VAL A 90 16.41 -2.60 -4.76
C VAL A 90 16.53 -1.55 -5.87
N VAL A 91 17.14 -0.40 -5.58
CA VAL A 91 17.36 0.68 -6.55
C VAL A 91 18.37 0.27 -7.62
N ALA A 92 19.41 -0.50 -7.29
CA ALA A 92 20.42 -0.96 -8.24
C ALA A 92 19.97 -2.16 -9.10
N ALA A 93 18.91 -2.87 -8.70
CA ALA A 93 18.43 -4.04 -9.42
C ALA A 93 18.06 -3.73 -10.89
N ASP A 94 18.26 -4.74 -11.73
CA ASP A 94 17.92 -4.68 -13.15
C ASP A 94 16.44 -5.01 -13.30
N TRP A 95 15.64 -3.96 -13.48
CA TRP A 95 14.19 -4.05 -13.51
C TRP A 95 13.68 -4.00 -14.94
N ALA A 96 12.80 -4.93 -15.31
CA ALA A 96 12.01 -4.85 -16.53
C ALA A 96 10.85 -3.87 -16.34
N ALA A 97 10.64 -2.98 -17.30
CA ALA A 97 9.56 -1.99 -17.28
C ALA A 97 8.77 -1.94 -18.59
N ASP A 98 8.86 -3.01 -19.38
CA ASP A 98 8.22 -3.14 -20.68
C ASP A 98 6.73 -3.55 -20.53
N ALA A 99 6.20 -4.42 -21.39
CA ALA A 99 4.78 -4.75 -21.43
C ALA A 99 4.25 -5.39 -20.13
N ASP A 100 5.09 -6.15 -19.44
CA ASP A 100 4.84 -6.74 -18.12
C ASP A 100 5.92 -6.22 -17.16
N PRO A 101 5.76 -5.02 -16.57
CA PRO A 101 6.78 -4.41 -15.73
C PRO A 101 6.96 -5.19 -14.44
N ASP A 102 8.12 -5.13 -13.80
CA ASP A 102 8.34 -5.81 -12.53
C ASP A 102 7.55 -5.15 -11.38
N VAL A 103 7.31 -5.92 -10.32
CA VAL A 103 6.58 -5.50 -9.12
C VAL A 103 7.49 -5.43 -7.91
N LEU A 104 7.40 -4.33 -7.19
CA LEU A 104 8.08 -4.13 -5.92
C LEU A 104 7.07 -3.79 -4.82
N LEU A 105 7.11 -4.54 -3.72
CA LEU A 105 6.51 -4.17 -2.45
C LEU A 105 7.58 -3.69 -1.48
N ILE A 106 7.37 -2.54 -0.84
CA ILE A 106 8.15 -2.09 0.31
C ILE A 106 7.18 -1.99 1.49
N TYR A 107 7.48 -2.69 2.58
CA TYR A 107 6.69 -2.64 3.80
C TYR A 107 7.59 -2.22 4.96
N MET A 108 7.21 -1.16 5.66
CA MET A 108 7.96 -0.61 6.80
C MET A 108 7.04 -0.50 8.01
N SER A 109 7.37 -1.24 9.07
CA SER A 109 6.64 -1.28 10.33
C SER A 109 7.58 -1.05 11.50
N GLY A 110 7.26 -0.07 12.34
CA GLY A 110 8.16 0.36 13.40
C GLY A 110 7.78 1.72 13.95
N HIS A 111 8.72 2.35 14.65
CA HIS A 111 8.59 3.72 15.09
C HIS A 111 8.91 4.69 13.96
N GLY A 112 8.13 5.76 13.86
CA GLY A 112 8.48 6.95 13.12
C GLY A 112 8.37 8.20 13.97
N GLY A 113 8.79 9.34 13.45
CA GLY A 113 8.75 10.60 14.16
C GLY A 113 9.08 11.78 13.27
N GLN A 114 9.30 12.92 13.90
CA GLN A 114 9.73 14.16 13.26
C GLN A 114 10.98 14.70 13.95
N ARG A 115 11.85 15.34 13.18
CA ARG A 115 13.00 16.11 13.70
C ARG A 115 13.02 17.50 13.07
N GLU A 116 13.74 18.44 13.67
CA GLU A 116 13.88 19.79 13.09
C GLU A 116 14.52 19.73 11.71
N SER A 117 13.93 20.44 10.75
CA SER A 117 14.44 20.62 9.40
C SER A 117 14.73 22.09 9.10
N GLU A 118 15.78 22.33 8.31
CA GLU A 118 16.10 23.66 7.80
C GLU A 118 15.52 23.91 6.39
N THR A 119 15.03 22.86 5.72
CA THR A 119 14.61 22.87 4.32
C THR A 119 13.10 22.73 4.13
N GLU A 120 12.42 22.08 5.06
CA GLU A 120 10.97 21.83 5.05
C GLU A 120 10.15 23.08 5.36
N ASN A 121 8.96 23.19 4.74
CA ASN A 121 8.08 24.36 4.90
C ASN A 121 7.43 24.43 6.29
N ASP A 122 7.17 23.29 6.92
CA ASP A 122 6.64 23.19 8.28
C ASP A 122 7.76 23.21 9.34
N GLY A 123 9.02 23.06 8.90
CA GLY A 123 10.22 23.06 9.72
C GLY A 123 10.57 21.70 10.33
N THR A 124 10.01 20.60 9.83
CA THR A 124 10.29 19.24 10.32
C THR A 124 10.48 18.21 9.22
N ASP A 125 11.49 17.34 9.33
CA ASP A 125 11.62 16.15 8.48
C ASP A 125 10.91 14.98 9.16
N GLU A 126 10.15 14.17 8.41
CA GLU A 126 9.68 12.88 8.88
C GLU A 126 10.79 11.82 8.82
N PHE A 127 10.74 10.87 9.76
CA PHE A 127 11.66 9.76 9.74
C PHE A 127 11.05 8.43 10.18
N PHE A 128 11.67 7.35 9.72
CA PHE A 128 11.53 6.00 10.26
C PHE A 128 12.75 5.68 11.14
N MET A 129 12.54 5.09 12.32
CA MET A 129 13.59 4.75 13.28
C MET A 129 14.04 3.29 13.10
N PRO A 130 15.29 3.05 12.67
CA PRO A 130 15.91 1.73 12.68
C PRO A 130 16.14 1.18 14.09
N ILE A 131 16.28 -0.14 14.22
CA ILE A 131 16.38 -0.82 15.51
C ILE A 131 17.63 -0.47 16.33
N ASP A 132 18.72 -0.10 15.66
CA ASP A 132 19.98 0.22 16.33
C ASP A 132 20.04 1.65 16.84
N GLU A 133 19.08 2.50 16.47
CA GLU A 133 18.94 3.89 16.89
C GLU A 133 20.21 4.73 16.67
N SER A 134 21.02 4.35 15.68
CA SER A 134 22.28 5.01 15.36
C SER A 134 22.09 6.27 14.50
N ASP A 135 21.09 6.23 13.62
CA ASP A 135 20.61 7.32 12.78
C ASP A 135 19.16 6.99 12.34
N VAL A 136 18.52 7.89 11.60
CA VAL A 136 17.13 7.74 11.14
C VAL A 136 17.05 7.69 9.61
N ILE A 137 16.07 6.98 9.07
CA ILE A 137 15.79 6.99 7.62
C ILE A 137 14.79 8.11 7.34
N LEU A 138 15.21 9.12 6.58
CA LEU A 138 14.39 10.27 6.26
C LEU A 138 13.43 9.97 5.10
N ASP A 139 12.30 10.65 5.15
CA ASP A 139 11.35 10.77 4.04
C ASP A 139 12.04 11.20 2.73
N ASP A 140 12.95 12.18 2.76
CA ASP A 140 13.75 12.64 1.62
C ASP A 140 14.58 11.51 0.98
N GLN A 141 15.18 10.65 1.81
CA GLN A 141 15.95 9.50 1.33
C GLN A 141 15.03 8.50 0.62
N ILE A 142 13.87 8.23 1.21
CA ILE A 142 12.88 7.32 0.63
C ILE A 142 12.27 7.92 -0.65
N GLY A 143 11.95 9.21 -0.66
CA GLY A 143 11.46 9.94 -1.83
C GLY A 143 12.46 9.89 -2.99
N ASN A 144 13.76 10.03 -2.72
CA ASN A 144 14.80 9.86 -3.73
C ASN A 144 14.87 8.42 -4.27
N TRP A 145 14.84 7.40 -3.41
CA TRP A 145 14.82 6.00 -3.85
C TRP A 145 13.57 5.69 -4.69
N LEU A 146 12.38 6.11 -4.24
CA LEU A 146 11.12 5.97 -4.96
C LEU A 146 11.15 6.71 -6.30
N SER A 147 11.78 7.88 -6.37
CA SER A 147 11.94 8.63 -7.62
C SER A 147 12.82 7.89 -8.62
N VAL A 148 13.87 7.19 -8.16
CA VAL A 148 14.68 6.34 -9.05
C VAL A 148 13.86 5.15 -9.55
N LEU A 149 13.10 4.49 -8.67
CA LEU A 149 12.25 3.34 -9.01
C LEU A 149 11.13 3.75 -9.98
N ASP A 150 10.47 4.88 -9.75
CA ASP A 150 9.46 5.41 -10.66
C ASP A 150 10.06 5.73 -12.03
N ARG A 151 11.28 6.32 -12.09
CA ARG A 151 12.01 6.57 -13.36
C ARG A 151 12.34 5.29 -14.11
N LYS A 152 12.51 4.16 -13.41
CA LYS A 152 12.65 2.85 -14.03
C LYS A 152 11.33 2.32 -14.59
N GLY A 153 10.17 2.79 -14.11
CA GLY A 153 8.86 2.43 -14.65
C GLY A 153 8.26 1.15 -14.06
N ILE A 154 8.82 0.68 -12.94
CA ILE A 154 8.29 -0.49 -12.23
C ILE A 154 7.06 -0.14 -11.42
N HIS A 155 6.20 -1.14 -11.18
CA HIS A 155 5.10 -0.96 -10.26
C HIS A 155 5.60 -1.09 -8.81
N THR A 156 5.61 0.03 -8.08
CA THR A 156 6.01 0.06 -6.67
C THR A 156 4.80 0.28 -5.78
N TRP A 157 4.62 -0.57 -4.79
CA TRP A 157 3.71 -0.34 -3.67
C TRP A 157 4.52 -0.21 -2.39
N ILE A 158 4.42 0.93 -1.72
CA ILE A 158 5.03 1.16 -0.42
C ILE A 158 3.97 1.28 0.67
N VAL A 159 4.25 0.69 1.82
CA VAL A 159 3.35 0.65 2.97
C VAL A 159 4.11 1.07 4.21
N PHE A 160 3.59 2.09 4.89
CA PHE A 160 4.11 2.59 6.15
C PHE A 160 3.12 2.30 7.29
N ASP A 161 3.48 1.38 8.18
CA ASP A 161 2.79 1.13 9.44
C ASP A 161 3.58 1.71 10.63
N SER A 162 3.68 3.04 10.63
CA SER A 162 4.38 3.85 11.64
C SER A 162 3.70 5.21 11.79
N CYS A 163 3.99 5.92 12.89
CA CYS A 163 3.53 7.30 13.10
C CYS A 163 4.50 8.30 12.50
N PHE A 164 3.97 9.39 11.95
CA PHE A 164 4.79 10.50 11.45
C PHE A 164 4.42 11.86 12.03
N SER A 165 3.43 11.93 12.93
CA SER A 165 2.84 13.20 13.37
C SER A 165 3.63 13.99 14.42
N GLY A 166 4.88 13.59 14.73
CA GLY A 166 5.71 14.23 15.76
C GLY A 166 5.10 14.29 17.16
N THR A 167 3.93 13.71 17.40
CA THR A 167 3.22 13.80 18.68
C THR A 167 3.26 12.47 19.42
N MET A 168 3.83 12.48 20.62
CA MET A 168 3.76 11.36 21.55
C MET A 168 2.83 11.76 22.71
N THR A 169 1.57 11.33 22.65
CA THR A 169 0.81 11.11 23.88
C THR A 169 0.44 9.66 23.90
N ARG A 170 0.65 8.99 25.05
CA ARG A 170 0.24 7.60 25.28
C ARG A 170 -1.19 7.40 24.76
N GLY A 171 -1.45 6.25 24.15
CA GLY A 171 -2.83 5.83 23.94
C GLY A 171 -3.52 5.81 25.31
N ASP A 172 -4.71 6.39 25.40
CA ASP A 172 -5.49 6.36 26.65
C ASP A 172 -5.92 4.92 27.02
N ASN A 173 -5.72 3.96 26.11
CA ASN A 173 -5.96 2.54 26.28
C ASN A 173 -4.66 1.78 26.64
N PRO A 174 -4.62 1.02 27.75
CA PRO A 174 -3.43 0.25 28.15
C PRO A 174 -3.06 -0.90 27.21
N ASN A 175 -3.95 -1.30 26.31
CA ASN A 175 -3.70 -2.33 25.31
C ASN A 175 -3.09 -1.78 24.01
N GLU A 176 -2.97 -0.46 23.89
CA GLU A 176 -2.50 0.22 22.70
C GLU A 176 -1.13 0.86 22.92
N THR A 177 -0.22 0.63 21.99
CA THR A 177 1.08 1.32 21.93
C THR A 177 1.08 2.23 20.70
N VAL A 178 1.50 3.49 20.89
CA VAL A 178 1.68 4.42 19.77
C VAL A 178 2.97 4.07 19.05
N ARG A 179 2.91 3.91 17.72
CA ARG A 179 4.06 3.59 16.85
C ARG A 179 4.88 4.83 16.49
N GLY A 180 5.08 5.73 17.46
CA GLY A 180 5.70 7.04 17.23
C GLY A 180 6.66 7.49 18.32
N ILE A 181 7.68 8.26 17.93
CA ILE A 181 8.71 8.84 18.78
C ILE A 181 8.45 10.34 18.92
N ALA A 182 8.60 10.85 20.15
CA ALA A 182 8.56 12.28 20.39
C ALA A 182 9.81 12.96 19.81
N PRO A 183 9.69 14.17 19.21
CA PRO A 183 10.84 14.94 18.81
C PRO A 183 11.74 15.19 20.03
N ALA A 184 13.03 14.91 19.88
CA ALA A 184 14.03 15.29 20.86
C ALA A 184 14.09 16.83 20.89
N SER A 185 13.43 17.44 21.88
CA SER A 185 13.35 18.90 21.96
C SER A 185 14.74 19.49 22.23
N GLU A 186 15.41 20.03 21.22
CA GLU A 186 16.66 20.75 21.45
C GLU A 186 16.58 22.27 21.22
N LYS A 187 15.58 22.84 20.55
CA LYS A 187 15.44 24.32 20.48
C LYS A 187 13.99 24.82 20.53
N SER A 188 13.88 26.10 20.89
CA SER A 188 12.69 26.89 21.25
C SER A 188 11.59 27.04 20.18
N ARG A 189 11.61 26.27 19.08
CA ARG A 189 10.55 26.33 18.07
C ARG A 189 9.53 25.25 18.38
N THR A 190 8.33 25.67 18.77
CA THR A 190 7.19 24.75 18.82
C THR A 190 6.99 24.21 17.39
N PRO A 191 7.09 22.89 17.15
CA PRO A 191 6.81 22.32 15.85
C PRO A 191 5.40 22.75 15.41
N ILE A 192 5.25 23.19 14.16
CA ILE A 192 3.93 23.47 13.62
C ILE A 192 3.30 22.11 13.32
N LEU A 193 2.24 21.76 14.07
CA LEU A 193 1.53 20.51 13.76
C LEU A 193 0.98 20.59 12.32
N PRO A 194 1.20 19.55 11.51
CA PRO A 194 0.68 19.51 10.15
C PRO A 194 -0.84 19.54 10.18
N LYS A 195 -1.46 20.23 9.21
CA LYS A 195 -2.92 20.37 9.12
C LYS A 195 -3.51 19.44 8.06
N SER A 196 -2.67 18.88 7.20
CA SER A 196 -3.00 18.00 6.11
C SER A 196 -1.80 17.15 5.73
N ASN A 197 -2.02 16.07 4.98
CA ASN A 197 -0.93 15.24 4.45
C ASN A 197 -0.07 15.96 3.41
N LYS A 198 -0.47 17.15 2.93
CA LYS A 198 0.36 17.98 2.04
C LYS A 198 1.40 18.79 2.82
N ASP A 199 1.25 18.84 4.13
CA ASP A 199 2.13 19.59 5.02
C ASP A 199 3.25 18.70 5.60
N VAL A 200 3.33 17.41 5.22
CA VAL A 200 4.38 16.45 5.63
C VAL A 200 5.02 15.78 4.42
N GLY A 201 6.32 15.52 4.51
CA GLY A 201 7.32 15.34 3.45
C GLY A 201 7.43 13.97 2.80
N TRP A 202 6.35 13.21 2.63
CA TRP A 202 6.40 12.05 1.72
C TRP A 202 6.06 12.47 0.30
N GLU A 203 6.91 13.30 -0.32
CA GLU A 203 6.73 13.67 -1.72
C GLU A 203 6.91 12.44 -2.61
N LEU A 204 5.80 11.77 -2.92
CA LEU A 204 5.80 10.76 -3.97
C LEU A 204 6.28 11.39 -5.27
N PRO A 205 7.00 10.63 -6.12
CA PRO A 205 7.48 11.13 -7.40
C PRO A 205 6.32 11.74 -8.19
N THR A 206 6.36 13.06 -8.38
CA THR A 206 5.38 13.75 -9.21
C THR A 206 5.66 13.39 -10.66
N SER A 207 4.61 13.10 -11.42
CA SER A 207 4.73 12.92 -12.86
C SER A 207 5.21 14.21 -13.52
N ASP A 208 6.51 14.35 -13.75
CA ASP A 208 7.01 15.37 -14.67
C ASP A 208 6.51 15.04 -16.09
N GLU A 209 5.99 16.06 -16.78
CA GLU A 209 5.70 16.07 -18.21
C GLU A 209 4.99 14.81 -18.76
N GLY A 210 3.81 14.48 -18.22
CA GLY A 210 2.93 13.47 -18.82
C GLY A 210 3.37 12.01 -18.65
N ARG A 211 4.42 11.75 -17.87
CA ARG A 211 4.79 10.40 -17.42
C ARG A 211 3.78 9.88 -16.39
N ARG A 212 3.52 8.58 -16.34
CA ARG A 212 2.64 7.97 -15.32
C ARG A 212 3.47 7.68 -14.05
N CYS A 213 2.99 8.12 -12.89
CA CYS A 213 3.52 7.69 -11.59
C CYS A 213 3.12 6.23 -11.35
N ASN A 214 4.10 5.37 -11.07
CA ASN A 214 3.95 3.92 -10.88
C ASN A 214 4.04 3.51 -9.41
N VAL A 215 4.13 4.50 -8.53
CA VAL A 215 4.16 4.34 -7.08
C VAL A 215 2.75 4.47 -6.50
N VAL A 216 2.42 3.57 -5.60
CA VAL A 216 1.24 3.65 -4.72
C VAL A 216 1.76 3.61 -3.29
N ALA A 217 1.33 4.53 -2.44
CA ALA A 217 1.74 4.57 -1.03
C ALA A 217 0.54 4.44 -0.11
N PHE A 218 0.67 3.62 0.92
CA PHE A 218 -0.31 3.46 2.00
C PHE A 218 0.33 3.86 3.33
N TYR A 219 -0.42 4.61 4.12
CA TYR A 219 0.00 5.11 5.43
C TYR A 219 -1.03 4.70 6.48
N ALA A 220 -0.56 4.21 7.64
CA ALA A 220 -1.43 3.75 8.72
C ALA A 220 -2.28 4.86 9.38
N CYS A 221 -1.86 6.11 9.28
CA CYS A 221 -2.56 7.26 9.83
C CYS A 221 -2.32 8.52 8.97
N GLN A 222 -3.15 9.55 9.19
CA GLN A 222 -2.88 10.89 8.65
C GLN A 222 -1.63 11.50 9.30
N ALA A 223 -1.09 12.52 8.65
CA ALA A 223 0.03 13.35 9.13
C ALA A 223 -0.15 13.91 10.55
N TYR A 224 -1.40 14.12 10.97
CA TYR A 224 -1.76 14.70 12.27
C TYR A 224 -2.35 13.67 13.25
N GLU A 225 -2.32 12.38 12.89
CA GLU A 225 -2.83 11.27 13.71
C GLU A 225 -1.69 10.33 14.12
N LYS A 226 -2.03 9.29 14.88
CA LYS A 226 -1.06 8.31 15.39
C LYS A 226 -1.45 6.92 14.95
N ALA A 227 -0.52 6.23 14.31
CA ALA A 227 -0.57 4.79 14.15
C ALA A 227 -0.43 4.10 15.51
N ILE A 228 -1.16 3.00 15.69
CA ILE A 228 -1.18 2.23 16.94
C ILE A 228 -0.94 0.76 16.63
N GLU A 229 -0.28 0.07 17.56
CA GLU A 229 -0.49 -1.37 17.73
C GLU A 229 -1.52 -1.60 18.82
N ASP A 230 -2.31 -2.65 18.67
CA ASP A 230 -3.31 -3.09 19.63
C ASP A 230 -3.13 -4.58 19.88
N ARG A 231 -2.96 -4.92 21.17
CA ARG A 231 -2.71 -6.28 21.64
C ARG A 231 -3.93 -7.19 21.61
N THR A 232 -5.11 -6.64 21.37
CA THR A 232 -6.40 -7.33 21.48
C THR A 232 -7.10 -7.58 20.15
N LEU A 233 -6.43 -7.25 19.03
CA LEU A 233 -7.02 -7.40 17.69
C LEU A 233 -7.21 -8.86 17.29
N ASP A 234 -6.29 -9.73 17.69
CA ASP A 234 -6.36 -11.16 17.39
C ASP A 234 -6.32 -11.98 18.68
N GLU A 235 -7.36 -12.77 18.90
CA GLU A 235 -7.49 -13.73 20.01
C GLU A 235 -7.69 -15.16 19.50
N SER A 236 -7.50 -15.40 18.19
CA SER A 236 -7.86 -16.65 17.51
C SER A 236 -7.13 -17.88 18.06
N ASP A 237 -5.90 -17.69 18.55
CA ASP A 237 -5.07 -18.75 19.15
C ASP A 237 -5.16 -18.81 20.69
N GLY A 238 -6.15 -18.15 21.29
CA GLY A 238 -6.42 -18.18 22.74
C GLY A 238 -5.46 -17.33 23.58
N ALA A 239 -4.44 -16.72 22.97
CA ALA A 239 -3.61 -15.66 23.53
C ALA A 239 -3.72 -14.41 22.62
N PRO A 240 -3.81 -13.20 23.20
CA PRO A 240 -3.85 -11.98 22.40
C PRO A 240 -2.54 -11.79 21.62
N VAL A 241 -2.64 -11.64 20.30
CA VAL A 241 -1.50 -11.40 19.41
C VAL A 241 -1.48 -9.91 19.04
N PRO A 242 -0.37 -9.19 19.30
CA PRO A 242 -0.25 -7.79 18.94
C PRO A 242 -0.10 -7.59 17.45
N HIS A 243 -0.81 -6.60 16.91
CA HIS A 243 -0.68 -6.17 15.53
C HIS A 243 -0.73 -4.66 15.42
N GLY A 244 -0.09 -4.10 14.39
CA GLY A 244 -0.44 -2.77 13.91
C GLY A 244 -1.89 -2.79 13.45
N LEU A 245 -2.71 -1.84 13.93
CA LEU A 245 -4.14 -1.82 13.58
C LEU A 245 -4.34 -1.76 12.05
N PHE A 246 -3.49 -0.99 11.38
CA PHE A 246 -3.48 -0.88 9.93
C PHE A 246 -3.09 -2.21 9.29
N THR A 247 -1.96 -2.81 9.67
CA THR A 247 -1.51 -4.07 9.08
C THR A 247 -2.48 -5.21 9.34
N TYR A 248 -3.07 -5.31 10.52
CA TYR A 248 -4.12 -6.29 10.82
C TYR A 248 -5.28 -6.19 9.81
N CYS A 249 -5.83 -4.98 9.64
CA CYS A 249 -6.94 -4.76 8.70
C CYS A 249 -6.52 -5.00 7.25
N LEU A 250 -5.30 -4.61 6.87
CA LEU A 250 -4.71 -4.87 5.56
C LEU A 250 -4.63 -6.37 5.27
N LEU A 251 -4.03 -7.15 6.17
CA LEU A 251 -3.88 -8.59 6.04
C LEU A 251 -5.23 -9.28 5.92
N GLN A 252 -6.21 -8.92 6.75
CA GLN A 252 -7.54 -9.50 6.64
C GLN A 252 -8.23 -9.18 5.29
N CYS A 253 -8.01 -7.99 4.73
CA CYS A 253 -8.49 -7.66 3.38
C CYS A 253 -7.80 -8.52 2.31
N LEU A 254 -6.48 -8.71 2.41
CA LEU A 254 -5.74 -9.58 1.50
C LEU A 254 -6.19 -11.05 1.63
N GLU A 255 -6.44 -11.53 2.85
CA GLU A 255 -6.87 -12.90 3.12
C GLU A 255 -8.32 -13.21 2.73
N GLN A 256 -9.25 -12.26 2.91
CA GLN A 256 -10.66 -12.47 2.56
C GLN A 256 -10.84 -12.84 1.08
N HIS A 257 -9.93 -12.39 0.24
CA HIS A 257 -9.91 -12.67 -1.19
C HIS A 257 -9.03 -13.88 -1.54
N ARG A 258 -8.54 -14.65 -0.56
CA ARG A 258 -7.73 -15.87 -0.75
C ARG A 258 -8.53 -17.05 -1.29
N ALA A 259 -9.84 -17.10 -0.99
CA ALA A 259 -10.73 -18.20 -1.39
C ALA A 259 -11.09 -18.20 -2.88
N ASP A 260 -10.96 -17.05 -3.55
CA ASP A 260 -11.21 -16.88 -4.97
C ASP A 260 -9.93 -16.38 -5.65
N ARG A 261 -9.22 -17.30 -6.31
CA ARG A 261 -7.94 -17.01 -6.98
C ARG A 261 -8.07 -15.97 -8.09
N ASP A 262 -9.26 -15.82 -8.67
CA ASP A 262 -9.53 -14.87 -9.74
C ASP A 262 -10.04 -13.51 -9.21
N SER A 263 -10.21 -13.39 -7.89
CA SER A 263 -10.63 -12.14 -7.24
C SER A 263 -9.48 -11.15 -7.13
N LYS A 264 -9.34 -10.35 -8.19
CA LYS A 264 -8.39 -9.25 -8.27
C LYS A 264 -8.91 -8.03 -7.53
N LEU A 265 -8.06 -7.38 -6.76
CA LEU A 265 -8.42 -6.20 -5.96
C LEU A 265 -7.69 -4.98 -6.49
N SER A 266 -8.38 -3.86 -6.66
CA SER A 266 -7.72 -2.57 -6.90
C SER A 266 -7.25 -1.95 -5.57
N TYR A 267 -6.25 -1.08 -5.62
CA TYR A 267 -5.81 -0.34 -4.43
C TYR A 267 -6.93 0.49 -3.80
N GLU A 268 -7.88 1.03 -4.57
CA GLU A 268 -9.04 1.76 -4.07
C GLU A 268 -10.01 0.85 -3.31
N GLU A 269 -10.28 -0.36 -3.83
CA GLU A 269 -11.11 -1.33 -3.11
C GLU A 269 -10.41 -1.85 -1.86
N LEU A 270 -9.08 -2.03 -1.90
CA LEU A 270 -8.28 -2.37 -0.72
C LEU A 270 -8.40 -1.28 0.35
N ARG A 271 -8.19 -0.02 -0.03
CA ARG A 271 -8.36 1.14 0.85
C ARG A 271 -9.75 1.17 1.49
N ARG A 272 -10.81 0.96 0.70
CA ARG A 272 -12.19 0.93 1.20
C ARG A 272 -12.41 -0.23 2.17
N GLY A 273 -11.92 -1.42 1.84
CA GLY A 273 -12.01 -2.59 2.71
C GLY A 273 -11.32 -2.37 4.05
N ILE A 274 -10.13 -1.76 4.06
CA ILE A 274 -9.41 -1.40 5.29
C ILE A 274 -10.26 -0.46 6.15
N ILE A 275 -10.81 0.61 5.56
CA ILE A 275 -11.67 1.57 6.28
C ILE A 275 -12.94 0.90 6.82
N GLU A 276 -13.54 -0.02 6.06
CA GLU A 276 -14.71 -0.77 6.50
C GLU A 276 -14.38 -1.69 7.68
N ARG A 277 -13.18 -2.29 7.72
CA ARG A 277 -12.71 -3.08 8.86
C ARG A 277 -12.46 -2.22 10.10
N TYR A 278 -11.86 -1.04 9.95
CA TYR A 278 -11.75 -0.07 11.05
C TYR A 278 -13.13 0.23 11.65
N ARG A 279 -14.12 0.51 10.81
CA ARG A 279 -15.51 0.76 11.27
C ARG A 279 -16.13 -0.46 11.95
N ALA A 280 -15.87 -1.66 11.45
CA ALA A 280 -16.34 -2.90 12.06
C ALA A 280 -15.73 -3.13 13.46
N LEU A 281 -14.50 -2.67 13.68
CA LEU A 281 -13.85 -2.61 14.99
C LEU A 281 -14.31 -1.43 15.86
N GLY A 282 -15.29 -0.64 15.40
CA GLY A 282 -15.75 0.57 16.10
C GLY A 282 -14.75 1.71 16.11
N ARG A 283 -13.72 1.66 15.24
CA ARG A 283 -12.65 2.66 15.15
C ARG A 283 -13.04 3.77 14.17
N THR A 284 -12.90 5.01 14.62
CA THR A 284 -12.95 6.21 13.77
C THR A 284 -11.59 6.88 13.62
N TRP A 285 -10.57 6.34 14.28
CA TRP A 285 -9.19 6.78 14.26
C TRP A 285 -8.27 5.59 14.62
N PRO A 286 -6.98 5.62 14.23
CA PRO A 286 -6.43 6.48 13.17
C PRO A 286 -7.14 6.26 11.82
N THR A 287 -6.96 7.19 10.90
CA THR A 287 -7.54 7.19 9.56
C THR A 287 -6.46 6.87 8.54
N PRO A 288 -6.40 5.64 8.02
CA PRO A 288 -5.44 5.30 6.97
C PRO A 288 -5.62 6.17 5.74
N PHE A 289 -4.52 6.45 5.05
CA PHE A 289 -4.52 7.21 3.80
C PHE A 289 -3.71 6.47 2.74
N CYS A 290 -4.03 6.74 1.47
CA CYS A 290 -3.19 6.32 0.37
C CYS A 290 -3.31 7.26 -0.83
N GLU A 291 -2.31 7.18 -1.70
CA GLU A 291 -2.13 8.01 -2.87
C GLU A 291 -1.40 7.24 -3.98
N GLY A 292 -1.34 7.83 -5.18
CA GLY A 292 -0.84 7.18 -6.39
C GLY A 292 -1.97 6.62 -7.26
N ASN A 293 -1.65 5.61 -8.09
CA ASN A 293 -2.60 5.03 -9.05
C ASN A 293 -3.54 4.01 -8.39
N LEU A 294 -4.59 4.50 -7.72
CA LEU A 294 -5.48 3.66 -6.91
C LEU A 294 -6.38 2.70 -7.71
N THR A 295 -6.53 2.86 -9.02
CA THR A 295 -7.35 1.95 -9.84
C THR A 295 -6.60 0.74 -10.38
N GLN A 296 -5.31 0.63 -10.06
CA GLN A 296 -4.49 -0.51 -10.41
C GLN A 296 -4.71 -1.68 -9.45
N GLU A 297 -4.55 -2.89 -9.97
CA GLU A 297 -4.50 -4.14 -9.24
C GLU A 297 -3.38 -4.14 -8.20
N VAL A 298 -3.71 -4.58 -6.99
CA VAL A 298 -2.76 -4.78 -5.90
C VAL A 298 -1.71 -5.78 -6.34
N LEU A 299 -0.44 -5.35 -6.43
CA LEU A 299 0.69 -6.17 -6.88
C LEU A 299 0.48 -6.80 -8.27
N GLY A 300 -0.28 -6.11 -9.12
CA GLY A 300 -0.59 -6.53 -10.48
C GLY A 300 -0.67 -5.34 -11.44
N PHE A 301 -1.14 -5.61 -12.64
CA PHE A 301 -1.12 -4.64 -13.75
C PHE A 301 -2.50 -4.36 -14.32
N GLU A 302 -3.52 -5.13 -13.93
CA GLU A 302 -4.86 -4.79 -14.36
C GLU A 302 -5.27 -3.43 -13.82
N LYS A 303 -5.94 -2.65 -14.66
CA LYS A 303 -6.47 -1.35 -14.30
C LYS A 303 -7.95 -1.35 -14.58
N TRP A 304 -8.70 -0.77 -13.65
CA TRP A 304 -10.12 -0.54 -13.83
C TRP A 304 -10.39 0.96 -13.96
N PRO A 305 -11.49 1.36 -14.61
CA PRO A 305 -11.91 2.75 -14.61
C PRO A 305 -12.14 3.24 -13.17
N HIS A 306 -11.93 4.55 -12.92
CA HIS A 306 -12.47 5.21 -11.74
C HIS A 306 -14.00 5.20 -11.84
N ALA A 307 -14.61 4.08 -11.48
CA ALA A 307 -16.05 3.95 -11.48
C ALA A 307 -16.52 4.09 -10.05
N THR A 308 -17.23 5.18 -9.75
CA THR A 308 -18.24 5.12 -8.70
C THR A 308 -19.29 4.13 -9.21
N ALA A 309 -19.15 2.85 -8.87
CA ALA A 309 -20.15 1.85 -9.21
C ALA A 309 -21.42 2.17 -8.41
N LEU A 310 -22.31 2.94 -9.04
CA LEU A 310 -23.59 3.27 -8.44
C LEU A 310 -24.48 2.05 -8.52
N ARG A 311 -24.99 1.61 -7.37
CA ARG A 311 -25.91 0.47 -7.33
C ARG A 311 -27.18 0.85 -8.09
N VAL A 312 -27.56 -0.01 -9.02
CA VAL A 312 -28.87 0.04 -9.68
C VAL A 312 -29.79 -0.92 -8.93
N GLU A 313 -30.92 -0.44 -8.46
CA GLU A 313 -31.97 -1.26 -7.86
C GLU A 313 -33.19 -1.24 -8.77
N ASN A 314 -33.81 -2.40 -8.97
CA ASN A 314 -35.05 -2.52 -9.72
C ASN A 314 -36.09 -3.16 -8.81
N ILE A 315 -37.07 -2.36 -8.39
CA ILE A 315 -38.18 -2.80 -7.55
C ILE A 315 -39.45 -2.65 -8.38
N ASP A 316 -40.07 -3.77 -8.74
CA ASP A 316 -41.33 -3.84 -9.50
C ASP A 316 -41.34 -3.00 -10.80
N GLY A 317 -40.19 -2.93 -11.49
CA GLY A 317 -40.04 -2.17 -12.74
C GLY A 317 -39.66 -0.70 -12.55
N ASN A 318 -39.59 -0.21 -11.31
CA ASN A 318 -39.02 1.09 -11.00
C ASN A 318 -37.52 0.93 -10.76
N VAL A 319 -36.73 1.47 -11.68
CA VAL A 319 -35.27 1.46 -11.59
C VAL A 319 -34.80 2.72 -10.86
N SER A 320 -34.13 2.55 -9.73
CA SER A 320 -33.44 3.62 -9.00
C SER A 320 -31.93 3.41 -9.06
N VAL A 321 -31.20 4.51 -9.01
CA VAL A 321 -29.73 4.51 -8.95
C VAL A 321 -29.32 5.19 -7.66
N ALA A 322 -28.43 4.57 -6.90
CA ALA A 322 -27.91 5.08 -5.64
C ALA A 322 -26.90 6.23 -5.87
N GLY A 323 -27.35 7.31 -6.52
CA GLY A 323 -26.56 8.49 -6.88
C GLY A 323 -27.44 9.64 -7.38
N GLY A 324 -26.97 10.87 -7.22
CA GLY A 324 -27.70 12.07 -7.59
C GLY A 324 -26.79 13.21 -8.02
N GLN A 325 -27.25 14.46 -7.87
CA GLN A 325 -26.53 15.65 -8.35
C GLN A 325 -25.10 15.78 -7.76
N LEU A 326 -24.88 15.32 -6.52
CA LEU A 326 -23.55 15.36 -5.88
C LEU A 326 -22.49 14.51 -6.58
N VAL A 327 -22.90 13.41 -7.21
CA VAL A 327 -22.01 12.56 -8.03
C VAL A 327 -22.14 12.88 -9.53
N GLY A 328 -22.68 14.07 -9.87
CA GLY A 328 -22.78 14.57 -11.23
C GLY A 328 -23.96 14.04 -12.05
N ILE A 329 -24.90 13.31 -11.44
CA ILE A 329 -26.07 12.81 -12.17
C ILE A 329 -27.13 13.90 -12.31
N THR A 330 -27.49 14.21 -13.55
CA THR A 330 -28.53 15.19 -13.90
C THR A 330 -29.70 14.54 -14.65
N ASN A 331 -30.84 15.24 -14.72
CA ASN A 331 -31.93 14.82 -15.60
C ASN A 331 -31.42 14.69 -17.05
N ASN A 332 -31.90 13.66 -17.73
CA ASN A 332 -31.47 13.21 -19.06
C ASN A 332 -30.05 12.63 -19.17
N ALA A 333 -29.31 12.47 -18.06
CA ALA A 333 -28.06 11.73 -18.09
C ALA A 333 -28.31 10.29 -18.61
N ILE A 334 -27.39 9.79 -19.43
CA ILE A 334 -27.40 8.42 -19.92
C ILE A 334 -26.33 7.65 -19.14
N LEU A 335 -26.76 6.63 -18.41
CA LEU A 335 -25.91 5.78 -17.60
C LEU A 335 -25.75 4.43 -18.32
N ALA A 336 -24.52 4.03 -18.61
CA ALA A 336 -24.23 2.69 -19.08
C ALA A 336 -24.33 1.71 -17.89
N VAL A 337 -25.02 0.59 -18.10
CA VAL A 337 -25.17 -0.48 -17.10
C VAL A 337 -24.27 -1.64 -17.51
N TYR A 338 -23.48 -2.13 -16.57
CA TYR A 338 -22.57 -3.25 -16.75
C TYR A 338 -22.96 -4.39 -15.81
N GLU A 339 -22.68 -5.63 -16.23
CA GLU A 339 -22.77 -6.78 -15.32
C GLU A 339 -21.78 -6.58 -14.15
N PRO A 340 -22.10 -7.04 -12.92
CA PRO A 340 -21.19 -6.95 -11.78
C PRO A 340 -19.78 -7.54 -12.04
N LYS A 341 -19.69 -8.52 -12.95
CA LYS A 341 -18.42 -9.15 -13.37
C LYS A 341 -17.64 -8.34 -14.43
N ASP A 342 -18.26 -7.44 -15.18
CA ASP A 342 -17.59 -6.60 -16.18
C ASP A 342 -17.02 -5.33 -15.52
N ARG A 343 -15.98 -5.54 -14.70
CA ARG A 343 -15.31 -4.46 -13.97
C ARG A 343 -14.55 -3.51 -14.90
N LYS A 344 -14.16 -3.96 -16.10
CA LYS A 344 -13.46 -3.14 -17.10
C LYS A 344 -14.40 -2.21 -17.86
N GLN A 345 -15.71 -2.41 -17.73
CA GLN A 345 -16.74 -1.62 -18.40
C GLN A 345 -16.61 -1.66 -19.93
N GLU A 346 -16.29 -2.84 -20.47
CA GLU A 346 -16.07 -3.02 -21.91
C GLU A 346 -17.37 -3.30 -22.67
N SER A 347 -18.33 -3.96 -22.03
CA SER A 347 -19.55 -4.47 -22.66
C SER A 347 -20.80 -4.10 -21.85
N PRO A 348 -21.37 -2.89 -22.08
CA PRO A 348 -22.59 -2.49 -21.38
C PRO A 348 -23.75 -3.43 -21.77
N ILE A 349 -24.48 -3.92 -20.76
CA ILE A 349 -25.69 -4.71 -20.96
C ILE A 349 -26.90 -3.84 -21.33
N GLY A 350 -26.80 -2.53 -21.13
CA GLY A 350 -27.83 -1.58 -21.52
C GLY A 350 -27.51 -0.16 -21.07
N TYR A 351 -28.47 0.73 -21.29
CA TYR A 351 -28.37 2.13 -20.90
C TYR A 351 -29.65 2.57 -20.18
N LEU A 352 -29.49 3.32 -19.10
CA LEU A 352 -30.59 3.97 -18.38
C LEU A 352 -30.57 5.45 -18.69
N LYS A 353 -31.74 6.03 -18.98
CA LYS A 353 -31.92 7.47 -19.05
C LYS A 353 -32.50 7.96 -17.74
N VAL A 354 -31.81 8.88 -17.08
CA VAL A 354 -32.29 9.50 -15.85
C VAL A 354 -33.47 10.42 -16.18
N THR A 355 -34.65 10.07 -15.67
CA THR A 355 -35.89 10.84 -15.88
C THR A 355 -36.14 11.84 -14.77
N GLN A 356 -35.66 11.56 -13.56
CA GLN A 356 -35.85 12.37 -12.38
C GLN A 356 -34.66 12.20 -11.42
N VAL A 357 -34.19 13.30 -10.85
CA VAL A 357 -33.21 13.32 -9.76
C VAL A 357 -33.83 14.04 -8.57
N THR A 358 -33.97 13.34 -7.44
CA THR A 358 -34.53 13.88 -6.20
C THR A 358 -33.58 13.62 -5.05
N ALA A 359 -33.45 14.58 -4.14
CA ALA A 359 -32.77 14.34 -2.88
C ALA A 359 -33.60 13.36 -2.04
N THR A 360 -32.99 12.26 -1.65
CA THR A 360 -33.54 11.29 -0.71
C THR A 360 -32.64 11.30 0.51
N THR A 361 -33.20 11.53 1.70
CA THR A 361 -32.54 11.17 2.95
C THR A 361 -32.63 9.65 3.07
N GLY A 362 -31.53 8.97 2.76
CA GLY A 362 -31.35 7.54 3.03
C GLY A 362 -30.89 7.31 4.45
#